data_AF-A0A4Q7CJJ1-F1
#
_entry.id   AF-A0A4Q7CJJ1-F1
#
_cell.length_a   1.000
_cell.length_b   1.000
_cell.length_c   1.000
_cell.angle_alpha   90.00
_cell.angle_beta   90.00
_cell.angle_gamma   90.00
#
_symmetry.space_group_name_H-M   'P 1'
#
loop_
_entity.id
_entity.type
_entity.pdbx_description
1 polymer ?
#
loop_
_entity_poly.entity_id
_entity_poly.type
_entity_poly.pdbx_seq_one_letter_code
_entity_poly.pdbx_strand_id
1 'polypeptide(L)'
;GLLMVSTPNRITFSPGRDTPINPFHTRELNADELTSLLIDAGFVDVAMCGLFHGPRLRDMDARHGGSIIDAQIMRAVAGAPWPPELAADVAAVTTADFEMVAAGHDRDIDDSLDLIAIAVRP
;
A
#
# COMPACT_ATOMS: atom_id res chain seq x y z
N GLY A 1 -9.62 24.38 2.17
CA GLY A 1 -8.52 23.72 1.43
C GLY A 1 -8.72 22.21 1.39
N LEU A 2 -8.20 21.55 0.34
CA LEU A 2 -8.28 20.11 0.11
C LEU A 2 -6.89 19.48 0.31
N LEU A 3 -6.81 18.39 1.07
CA LEU A 3 -5.62 17.55 1.21
C LEU A 3 -5.89 16.18 0.58
N MET A 4 -4.94 15.71 -0.21
CA MET A 4 -4.86 14.33 -0.67
C MET A 4 -3.48 13.79 -0.28
N VAL A 5 -3.45 12.69 0.46
CA VAL A 5 -2.19 12.06 0.89
C VAL A 5 -2.31 10.55 0.75
N SER A 6 -1.24 9.92 0.28
CA SER A 6 -1.08 8.47 0.28
C SER A 6 0.09 8.08 1.17
N THR A 7 -0.06 7.00 1.92
CA THR A 7 1.01 6.39 2.71
C THR A 7 0.90 4.88 2.63
N PRO A 8 2.01 4.15 2.63
CA PRO A 8 1.99 2.71 2.89
C PRO A 8 1.22 2.42 4.17
N ASN A 9 0.38 1.39 4.10
CA ASN A 9 -0.26 0.82 5.26
C ASN A 9 0.80 0.12 6.12
N ARG A 10 0.65 0.14 7.45
CA ARG A 10 1.55 -0.56 8.38
C ARG A 10 1.80 -2.01 7.98
N ILE A 11 0.77 -2.71 7.49
CA ILE A 11 0.90 -4.13 7.12
C ILE A 11 1.87 -4.37 5.96
N THR A 12 2.14 -3.35 5.14
CA THR A 12 3.00 -3.46 3.96
C THR A 12 4.47 -3.55 4.34
N PHE A 13 4.87 -2.90 5.44
CA PHE A 13 6.26 -2.91 5.90
C PHE A 13 6.49 -3.73 7.16
N SER A 14 5.54 -3.70 8.10
CA SER A 14 5.69 -4.33 9.42
C SER A 14 4.43 -5.10 9.82
N PRO A 15 4.01 -6.13 9.05
CA PRO A 15 2.82 -6.89 9.38
C PRO A 15 2.92 -7.50 10.79
N GLY A 16 1.89 -7.26 11.61
CA GLY A 16 1.81 -7.76 12.98
C GLY A 16 2.74 -7.09 14.00
N ARG A 17 3.29 -5.90 13.72
CA ARG A 17 4.21 -5.19 14.63
C ARG A 17 3.79 -3.75 14.86
N ASP A 18 3.94 -3.30 16.11
CA ASP A 18 3.72 -1.89 16.47
C ASP A 18 4.96 -1.01 16.25
N THR A 19 6.15 -1.62 16.16
CA THR A 19 7.40 -0.92 15.88
C THR A 19 7.84 -1.18 14.44
N PRO A 20 8.15 -0.13 13.65
CA PRO A 20 8.62 -0.28 12.28
C PRO A 20 9.84 -1.19 12.15
N ILE A 21 9.85 -2.05 11.13
CA ILE A 21 11.02 -2.83 10.76
C ILE A 21 12.09 -1.93 10.13
N ASN A 22 11.66 -0.94 9.35
CA ASN A 22 12.56 -0.01 8.69
C ASN A 22 13.09 1.02 9.72
N PRO A 23 14.41 1.09 9.98
CA PRO A 23 15.00 2.01 10.96
C PRO A 23 14.83 3.49 10.60
N PHE A 24 14.40 3.81 9.37
CA PHE A 24 14.13 5.17 8.93
C PHE A 24 12.65 5.58 9.09
N HIS A 25 11.78 4.67 9.51
CA HIS A 25 10.37 4.97 9.77
C HIS A 25 10.18 5.36 11.23
N THR A 26 9.73 6.60 11.46
CA THR A 26 9.36 7.07 12.80
C THR A 26 7.98 6.57 13.22
N ARG A 27 7.06 6.37 12.26
CA ARG A 27 5.71 5.86 12.49
C ARG A 27 5.15 5.22 11.22
N GLU A 28 4.49 4.08 11.37
CA GLU A 28 3.73 3.41 10.32
C GLU A 28 2.26 3.37 10.76
N LEU A 29 1.36 3.97 9.98
CA LEU A 29 -0.03 4.22 10.36
C LEU A 29 -0.96 3.13 9.78
N ASN A 30 -2.02 2.80 10.51
CA ASN A 30 -3.20 2.14 9.96
C ASN A 30 -4.28 3.19 9.60
N ALA A 31 -5.43 2.75 9.08
CA ALA A 31 -6.50 3.65 8.65
C ALA A 31 -7.03 4.53 9.79
N ASP A 32 -7.26 3.95 10.96
CA ASP A 32 -7.80 4.65 12.14
C ASP A 32 -6.85 5.70 12.69
N GLU A 33 -5.56 5.38 12.78
CA GLU A 33 -4.54 6.31 13.27
C GLU A 33 -4.32 7.48 12.31
N LEU A 34 -4.32 7.23 11.00
CA LEU A 34 -4.22 8.29 10.00
C LEU A 34 -5.45 9.19 10.02
N THR A 35 -6.65 8.60 10.13
CA THR A 35 -7.91 9.34 10.26
C THR A 35 -7.89 10.24 11.50
N SER A 36 -7.50 9.69 12.65
CA SER A 36 -7.39 10.45 13.90
C SER A 36 -6.42 11.62 13.78
N LEU A 37 -5.25 11.40 13.17
CA LEU A 37 -4.25 12.45 12.95
C LEU A 37 -4.79 13.60 12.08
N LEU A 38 -5.58 13.30 11.06
CA LEU A 38 -6.17 14.30 10.18
C LEU A 38 -7.26 15.11 10.90
N ILE A 39 -8.10 14.45 11.69
CA ILE A 39 -9.12 15.11 12.52
C ILE A 39 -8.46 16.04 13.55
N ASP A 40 -7.43 15.57 14.25
CA ASP A 40 -6.67 16.38 15.22
C ASP A 40 -6.00 17.60 14.57
N ALA A 41 -5.63 17.51 13.29
CA ALA A 41 -5.09 18.61 12.49
C ALA A 41 -6.16 19.60 11.98
N GLY A 42 -7.43 19.39 12.34
CA GLY A 42 -8.56 20.27 12.02
C GLY A 42 -9.17 20.02 10.64
N PHE A 43 -8.91 18.86 10.03
CA PHE A 43 -9.65 18.45 8.84
C PHE A 43 -11.01 17.85 9.24
N VAL A 44 -12.01 18.14 8.43
CA VAL A 44 -13.38 17.61 8.45
C VAL A 44 -13.59 16.84 7.14
N ASP A 45 -14.57 15.95 7.05
CA ASP A 45 -14.83 15.15 5.83
C ASP A 45 -13.63 14.28 5.37
N VAL A 46 -13.03 13.52 6.30
CA VAL A 46 -11.97 12.56 5.95
C VAL A 46 -12.56 11.33 5.29
N ALA A 47 -12.28 11.14 4.01
CA ALA A 47 -12.51 9.89 3.29
C ALA A 47 -11.22 9.06 3.26
N MET A 48 -11.30 7.81 3.70
CA MET A 48 -10.20 6.86 3.67
C MET A 48 -10.45 5.78 2.62
N CYS A 49 -9.42 5.49 1.82
CA CYS A 49 -9.44 4.42 0.81
C CYS A 49 -8.22 3.53 0.97
N GLY A 50 -8.38 2.24 0.66
CA GLY A 50 -7.28 1.29 0.52
C GLY A 50 -6.93 1.03 -0.94
N LEU A 51 -5.64 0.93 -1.25
CA LEU A 51 -5.13 0.54 -2.56
C LEU A 51 -4.78 -0.95 -2.60
N PHE A 52 -5.31 -1.65 -3.58
CA PHE A 52 -5.14 -3.10 -3.75
C PHE A 52 -4.59 -3.44 -5.13
N HIS A 53 -3.94 -4.60 -5.25
CA HIS A 53 -3.73 -5.21 -6.56
C HIS A 53 -5.08 -5.49 -7.21
N GLY A 54 -5.26 -4.96 -8.41
CA GLY A 54 -6.32 -5.33 -9.33
C GLY A 54 -6.02 -6.64 -10.06
N PRO A 55 -6.91 -7.08 -10.96
CA PRO A 55 -6.88 -8.44 -11.52
C PRO A 55 -5.56 -8.79 -12.19
N ARG A 56 -5.00 -7.88 -13.02
CA ARG A 56 -3.76 -8.15 -13.75
C ARG A 56 -2.55 -8.32 -12.82
N LEU A 57 -2.47 -7.54 -11.74
CA LEU A 57 -1.42 -7.68 -10.74
C LEU A 57 -1.59 -8.96 -9.91
N ARG A 58 -2.83 -9.38 -9.59
CA ARG A 58 -3.06 -10.68 -8.93
C ARG A 58 -2.65 -11.86 -9.82
N ASP A 59 -2.92 -11.79 -11.12
CA ASP A 59 -2.44 -12.80 -12.07
C ASP A 59 -0.90 -12.80 -12.16
N MET A 60 -0.29 -11.63 -12.06
CA MET A 60 1.17 -11.48 -12.03
C MET A 60 1.77 -12.05 -10.74
N ASP A 61 1.17 -11.78 -9.58
CA ASP A 61 1.54 -12.41 -8.31
C ASP A 61 1.49 -13.94 -8.42
N ALA A 62 0.42 -14.49 -8.98
CA ALA A 62 0.28 -15.93 -9.16
C ALA A 62 1.40 -16.54 -10.02
N ARG A 63 1.86 -15.85 -11.09
CA ARG A 63 3.01 -16.27 -11.89
C ARG A 63 4.33 -16.27 -11.10
N HIS A 64 4.46 -15.35 -10.13
CA HIS A 64 5.67 -15.18 -9.31
C HIS A 64 5.58 -15.86 -7.94
N GLY A 65 4.71 -16.87 -7.77
CA GLY A 65 4.64 -17.66 -6.54
C GLY A 65 3.80 -17.03 -5.42
N GLY A 66 2.86 -16.15 -5.79
CA GLY A 66 1.92 -15.50 -4.89
C GLY A 66 2.25 -14.04 -4.55
N SER A 67 3.45 -13.57 -4.92
CA SER A 67 3.89 -12.19 -4.67
C SER A 67 5.04 -11.80 -5.61
N ILE A 68 4.79 -10.87 -6.53
CA ILE A 68 5.87 -10.32 -7.37
C ILE A 68 6.89 -9.52 -6.54
N ILE A 69 6.48 -9.01 -5.38
CA ILE A 69 7.35 -8.28 -4.46
C ILE A 69 8.33 -9.25 -3.80
N ASP A 70 7.86 -10.40 -3.30
CA ASP A 70 8.73 -11.42 -2.71
C ASP A 70 9.71 -11.98 -3.75
N ALA A 71 9.27 -12.15 -5.00
CA ALA A 71 10.14 -12.54 -6.09
C ALA A 71 11.28 -11.52 -6.32
N GLN A 72 11.03 -10.21 -6.19
CA GLN A 72 12.07 -9.18 -6.25
C GLN A 72 13.00 -9.22 -5.04
N ILE A 73 12.44 -9.32 -3.81
CA ILE A 73 13.19 -9.34 -2.55
C ILE A 73 14.13 -10.54 -2.51
N MET A 74 13.67 -11.73 -2.88
CA MET A 74 14.49 -12.95 -2.89
C MET A 74 15.73 -12.78 -3.78
N ARG A 75 15.60 -12.11 -4.94
CA ARG A 75 16.74 -11.84 -5.84
C ARG A 75 17.72 -10.83 -5.23
N ALA A 76 17.20 -9.76 -4.64
CA ALA A 76 18.00 -8.75 -3.97
C ALA A 76 18.80 -9.33 -2.79
N VAL A 77 18.15 -10.12 -1.94
CA VAL A 77 18.79 -10.81 -0.80
C VAL A 77 19.85 -11.80 -1.26
N ALA A 78 19.60 -12.51 -2.37
CA ALA A 78 20.58 -13.41 -2.97
C ALA A 78 21.74 -12.70 -3.71
N GLY A 79 21.69 -11.36 -3.84
CA GLY A 79 22.66 -10.60 -4.64
C GLY A 79 22.64 -10.97 -6.12
N ALA A 80 21.50 -11.46 -6.63
CA ALA A 80 21.34 -11.96 -7.98
C ALA A 80 20.51 -10.98 -8.83
N PRO A 81 20.78 -10.87 -10.15
CA PRO A 81 19.95 -10.07 -11.03
C PRO A 81 18.54 -10.66 -11.16
N TRP A 82 17.58 -9.81 -11.53
CA TRP A 82 16.25 -10.27 -11.89
C TRP A 82 16.28 -11.08 -13.19
N PRO A 83 15.58 -12.21 -13.26
CA PRO A 83 15.32 -12.89 -14.53
C PRO A 83 14.59 -11.94 -15.51
N PRO A 84 14.79 -12.09 -16.83
CA PRO A 84 14.16 -11.22 -17.83
C PRO A 84 12.63 -11.11 -17.70
N GLU A 85 11.97 -12.22 -17.36
CA GLU A 85 10.51 -12.25 -17.16
C GLU A 85 10.08 -11.40 -15.96
N LEU A 86 10.75 -11.52 -14.82
CA LEU A 86 10.48 -10.70 -13.64
C LEU A 86 10.71 -9.21 -13.94
N ALA A 87 11.80 -8.88 -14.62
CA ALA A 87 12.09 -7.50 -15.00
C ALA A 87 11.03 -6.93 -15.96
N ALA A 88 10.57 -7.72 -16.93
CA ALA A 88 9.53 -7.31 -17.86
C ALA A 88 8.17 -7.11 -17.16
N ASP A 89 7.79 -8.02 -16.26
CA ASP A 89 6.56 -7.92 -15.48
C ASP A 89 6.57 -6.68 -14.57
N VAL A 90 7.64 -6.45 -13.82
CA VAL A 90 7.80 -5.24 -12.97
C VAL A 90 7.73 -3.97 -13.82
N ALA A 91 8.42 -3.94 -14.97
CA ALA A 91 8.41 -2.78 -15.86
C ALA A 91 7.04 -2.54 -16.52
N ALA A 92 6.20 -3.57 -16.62
CA ALA A 92 4.87 -3.47 -17.21
C ALA A 92 3.82 -2.96 -16.23
N VAL A 93 4.10 -2.83 -14.93
CA VAL A 93 3.14 -2.34 -13.93
C VAL A 93 2.74 -0.89 -14.22
N THR A 94 1.45 -0.61 -14.14
CA THR A 94 0.84 0.71 -14.37
C THR A 94 -0.17 1.03 -13.27
N THR A 95 -0.64 2.27 -13.23
CA THR A 95 -1.71 2.67 -12.30
C THR A 95 -3.04 1.96 -12.57
N ALA A 96 -3.28 1.46 -13.78
CA ALA A 96 -4.49 0.73 -14.13
C ALA A 96 -4.57 -0.66 -13.49
N ASP A 97 -3.47 -1.13 -12.89
CA ASP A 97 -3.41 -2.44 -12.25
C ASP A 97 -3.81 -2.42 -10.78
N PHE A 98 -4.19 -1.26 -10.27
CA PHE A 98 -4.60 -1.09 -8.89
C PHE A 98 -6.08 -0.76 -8.80
N GLU A 99 -6.69 -1.25 -7.73
CA GLU A 99 -8.06 -0.96 -7.35
C GLU A 99 -8.05 -0.12 -6.08
N MET A 100 -8.75 1.01 -6.10
CA MET A 100 -8.98 1.83 -4.91
C MET A 100 -10.36 1.54 -4.36
N VAL A 101 -10.44 1.14 -3.09
CA VAL A 101 -11.68 0.80 -2.40
C VAL A 101 -11.86 1.75 -1.22
N ALA A 102 -13.03 2.37 -1.13
CA ALA A 102 -13.35 3.25 0.00
C ALA A 102 -13.68 2.45 1.26
N ALA A 103 -13.35 3.00 2.43
CA ALA A 103 -13.71 2.43 3.72
C ALA A 103 -15.23 2.12 3.78
N GLY A 104 -15.60 1.02 4.45
CA GLY A 104 -17.00 0.61 4.60
C GLY A 104 -17.65 -0.05 3.38
N HIS A 105 -16.87 -0.41 2.34
CA HIS A 105 -17.32 -1.19 1.18
C HIS A 105 -16.97 -2.68 1.34
N ASP A 106 -17.05 -3.46 0.25
CA ASP A 106 -16.95 -4.94 0.22
C ASP A 106 -15.62 -5.53 0.75
N ARG A 107 -14.57 -4.72 0.91
CA ARG A 107 -13.24 -5.16 1.37
C ARG A 107 -12.72 -4.29 2.49
N ASP A 108 -12.12 -4.92 3.48
CA ASP A 108 -11.44 -4.22 4.57
C ASP A 108 -10.20 -3.48 4.04
N ILE A 109 -10.15 -2.17 4.25
CA ILE A 109 -9.05 -1.33 3.79
C ILE A 109 -7.79 -1.51 4.64
N ASP A 110 -7.89 -2.11 5.82
CA ASP A 110 -6.70 -2.44 6.62
C ASP A 110 -5.87 -3.56 6.00
N ASP A 111 -6.43 -4.33 5.05
CA ASP A 111 -5.71 -5.31 4.23
C ASP A 111 -5.05 -4.71 2.97
N SER A 112 -5.10 -3.38 2.80
CA SER A 112 -4.57 -2.69 1.63
C SER A 112 -3.07 -2.43 1.71
N LEU A 113 -2.44 -2.21 0.55
CA LEU A 113 -1.02 -1.89 0.44
C LEU A 113 -0.73 -0.45 0.89
N ASP A 114 -1.54 0.49 0.39
CA ASP A 114 -1.45 1.90 0.70
C ASP A 114 -2.81 2.41 1.17
N LEU A 115 -2.78 3.34 2.11
CA LEU A 115 -3.91 4.14 2.54
C LEU A 115 -3.88 5.47 1.81
N ILE A 116 -5.03 5.87 1.28
CA ILE A 116 -5.25 7.13 0.59
C ILE A 116 -6.30 7.92 1.36
N ALA A 117 -5.91 9.07 1.88
CA ALA A 117 -6.81 9.97 2.58
C ALA A 117 -7.12 11.21 1.73
N ILE A 118 -8.41 11.55 1.67
CA ILE A 118 -8.92 12.78 1.08
C ILE A 118 -9.63 13.55 2.19
N ALA A 119 -9.20 14.76 2.48
CA ALA A 119 -9.68 15.51 3.65
C ALA A 119 -9.85 17.00 3.34
N VAL A 120 -10.85 17.63 3.96
CA VAL A 120 -11.18 19.05 3.74
C VAL A 120 -10.93 19.84 5.02
N ARG A 121 -10.40 21.06 4.90
CA ARG A 121 -10.39 22.03 6.01
C ARG A 121 -11.06 23.31 5.53
N PRO A 122 -12.12 23.83 6.19
CA PRO A 122 -12.83 25.02 5.75
C PRO A 122 -11.92 26.24 5.55
#